data_AF-A0A553UWF9-F1
#
_entry.id   AF-A0A553UWF9-F1
#
_cell.length_a   1.000
_cell.length_b   1.000
_cell.length_c   1.000
_cell.angle_alpha   90.00
_cell.angle_beta   90.00
_cell.angle_gamma   90.00
#
_symmetry.space_group_name_H-M   'P 1'
#
loop_
_entity.id
_entity.type
_entity.pdbx_description
1 polymer ?
#
loop_
_entity_poly.entity_id
_entity_poly.type
_entity_poly.pdbx_seq_one_letter_code
_entity_poly.pdbx_strand_id
1 'polypeptide(L)'
;MQEVLEKLEQEVKSAKRAGRLARGMLEEGLDAGAEAKDLHAKFSALVGALTHLSQALENHYASLEDDTELEKVLILLKRLRAKINTPLASLEQVSTAKEVLDSLASLEKSVFDLEGVLMALKEHPALSAPTTTKATPKMAKKYCPQSKEELKKLVADESVHLGEIDISQITDLSFVFSHTTGGGGYEDDEVEPFTRQNFEGLENWDTSHVTNMKAMFYKAIHFNHDISSWDVSKVESMEAMFRLCENFDQPLNSWDVSKVEHMTFLFFGCQNFNQPLNDWDVSRVQDMIFMFGYCANFNQPLDRWDVSSATRMDCMFAGCKNFNAPLNGWNASRVNDMGLMFNDCQNFNQPLDRWDVSRVTNMYSMFSGCRNFNGALDGWDVSSVENMEGMFSRCENFNQPLNSWDVSNVKNMEYMFKYCFRFNQPLDNWDVSSVETMREMFAMSSYGDEDARFNQSLNDWDVSNVKNMHGMFENCKNFDQPLDNWDVSRVEEMWGMFSHCESFNQPLEDWDVSSVKDMFCMFDGCKRFNQPLNDWDTSSVENMGCMFRDCSSFNQPLDSWDTSNVTKMSQMFSGCSRFNQNIDCWRISKVREAHSMFSGCDSLARRPRWYPD
;
A
#
# COMPACT_ATOMS: atom_id res chain seq x y z
N MET A 1 22.54 34.74 -23.50
CA MET A 1 22.31 33.99 -22.24
C MET A 1 21.21 32.96 -22.41
N GLN A 2 19.99 33.36 -22.81
CA GLN A 2 18.89 32.43 -23.09
C GLN A 2 19.23 31.36 -24.15
N GLU A 3 19.87 31.73 -25.27
CA GLU A 3 20.37 30.79 -26.28
C GLU A 3 21.38 29.77 -25.72
N VAL A 4 22.16 30.17 -24.70
CA VAL A 4 23.15 29.29 -24.04
C VAL A 4 22.46 28.32 -23.08
N LEU A 5 21.38 28.76 -22.41
CA LEU A 5 20.52 27.92 -21.57
C LEU A 5 19.73 26.91 -22.43
N GLU A 6 19.13 27.36 -23.53
CA GLU A 6 18.40 26.49 -24.47
C GLU A 6 19.32 25.42 -25.07
N LYS A 7 20.55 25.79 -25.44
CA LYS A 7 21.56 24.83 -25.92
C LYS A 7 21.94 23.82 -24.84
N LEU A 8 22.10 24.25 -23.58
CA LEU A 8 22.39 23.34 -22.47
C LEU A 8 21.23 22.38 -22.21
N GLU A 9 19.99 22.84 -22.27
CA GLU A 9 18.79 21.98 -22.13
C GLU A 9 18.69 20.94 -23.23
N GLN A 10 19.03 21.30 -24.47
CA GLN A 10 19.10 20.35 -25.58
C GLN A 10 20.14 19.27 -25.32
N GLU A 11 21.33 19.63 -24.83
CA GLU A 11 22.37 18.65 -24.50
C GLU A 11 22.01 17.79 -23.28
N VAL A 12 21.31 18.34 -22.28
CA VAL A 12 20.76 17.55 -21.15
C VAL A 12 19.76 16.51 -21.66
N LYS A 13 18.82 16.89 -22.53
CA LYS A 13 17.86 15.97 -23.14
C LYS A 13 18.55 14.89 -23.99
N SER A 14 19.57 15.30 -24.75
CA SER A 14 20.42 14.41 -25.56
C SER A 14 21.15 13.38 -24.70
N ALA A 15 21.78 13.81 -23.60
CA ALA A 15 22.49 12.94 -22.66
C ALA A 15 21.55 11.96 -21.93
N LYS A 16 20.37 12.42 -21.48
CA LYS A 16 19.35 11.54 -20.86
C LYS A 16 18.83 10.48 -21.82
N ARG A 17 18.64 10.85 -23.09
CA ARG A 17 18.22 9.90 -24.13
C ARG A 17 19.29 8.83 -24.36
N ALA A 18 20.56 9.25 -24.47
CA ALA A 18 21.69 8.33 -24.64
C ALA A 18 21.83 7.38 -23.44
N GLY A 19 21.71 7.89 -22.20
CA GLY A 19 21.74 7.08 -20.98
C GLY A 19 20.67 5.98 -20.95
N ARG A 20 19.42 6.32 -21.30
CA ARG A 20 18.33 5.33 -21.35
C ARG A 20 18.55 4.25 -22.41
N LEU A 21 19.02 4.63 -23.60
CA LEU A 21 19.29 3.68 -24.68
C LEU A 21 20.46 2.76 -24.30
N ALA A 22 21.56 3.32 -23.80
CA ALA A 22 22.73 2.56 -23.39
C ALA A 22 22.39 1.58 -22.26
N ARG A 23 21.57 1.97 -21.29
CA ARG A 23 21.13 1.06 -20.21
C ARG A 23 20.39 -0.16 -20.76
N GLY A 24 19.37 0.05 -21.59
CA GLY A 24 18.61 -1.05 -22.19
C GLY A 24 19.52 -1.97 -23.02
N MET A 25 20.43 -1.38 -23.80
CA MET A 25 21.37 -2.16 -24.61
C MET A 25 22.38 -2.97 -23.78
N LEU A 26 22.88 -2.40 -22.69
CA LEU A 26 23.83 -3.08 -21.78
C LEU A 26 23.16 -4.19 -20.96
N GLU A 27 21.89 -4.03 -20.59
CA GLU A 27 21.08 -5.06 -19.92
C GLU A 27 20.77 -6.25 -20.86
N GLU A 28 20.65 -5.98 -22.17
CA GLU A 28 20.51 -6.99 -23.23
C GLU A 28 21.83 -7.67 -23.65
N GLY A 29 22.96 -7.29 -23.05
CA GLY A 29 24.27 -7.91 -23.27
C GLY A 29 24.97 -7.48 -24.57
N LEU A 30 24.64 -6.30 -25.11
CA LEU A 30 25.26 -5.72 -26.32
C LEU A 30 26.67 -5.15 -26.05
N ASP A 31 27.37 -4.75 -27.11
CA ASP A 31 28.79 -4.32 -27.10
C ASP A 31 29.04 -3.09 -26.20
N ALA A 32 29.56 -3.35 -25.00
CA ALA A 32 29.88 -2.33 -24.01
C ALA A 32 30.85 -1.26 -24.51
N GLY A 33 31.72 -1.58 -25.48
CA GLY A 33 32.67 -0.61 -26.05
C GLY A 33 31.99 0.41 -26.97
N ALA A 34 30.97 -0.01 -27.73
CA ALA A 34 30.18 0.88 -28.58
C ALA A 34 29.34 1.85 -27.75
N GLU A 35 28.67 1.34 -26.71
CA GLU A 35 27.84 2.15 -25.81
C GLU A 35 28.66 3.13 -24.97
N ALA A 36 29.83 2.70 -24.46
CA ALA A 36 30.75 3.60 -23.77
C ALA A 36 31.17 4.78 -24.66
N LYS A 37 31.41 4.54 -25.96
CA LYS A 37 31.81 5.57 -26.92
C LYS A 37 30.69 6.55 -27.25
N ASP A 38 29.46 6.10 -27.43
CA ASP A 38 28.32 7.00 -27.65
C ASP A 38 28.02 7.85 -26.41
N LEU A 39 27.96 7.21 -25.23
CA LEU A 39 27.84 7.92 -23.96
C LEU A 39 28.94 8.97 -23.79
N HIS A 40 30.19 8.59 -24.03
CA HIS A 40 31.31 9.53 -23.95
C HIS A 40 31.12 10.74 -24.88
N ALA A 41 30.66 10.53 -26.12
CA ALA A 41 30.41 11.62 -27.06
C ALA A 41 29.28 12.57 -26.60
N LYS A 42 28.17 12.03 -26.11
CA LYS A 42 27.00 12.81 -25.65
C LYS A 42 27.30 13.59 -24.39
N PHE A 43 27.99 12.98 -23.43
CA PHE A 43 28.39 13.66 -22.20
C PHE A 43 29.54 14.66 -22.43
N SER A 44 30.41 14.44 -23.42
CA SER A 44 31.38 15.45 -23.86
C SER A 44 30.71 16.70 -24.46
N ALA A 45 29.63 16.53 -25.24
CA ALA A 45 28.84 17.65 -25.76
C ALA A 45 28.15 18.44 -24.63
N LEU A 46 27.60 17.73 -23.63
CA LEU A 46 27.04 18.33 -22.42
C LEU A 46 28.09 19.14 -21.63
N VAL A 47 29.30 18.60 -21.43
CA VAL A 47 30.42 19.31 -20.78
C VAL A 47 30.82 20.56 -21.60
N GLY A 48 30.77 20.48 -22.93
CA GLY A 48 30.97 21.61 -23.82
C GLY A 48 29.93 22.72 -23.59
N ALA A 49 28.64 22.37 -23.57
CA ALA A 49 27.57 23.33 -23.30
C ALA A 49 27.66 23.94 -21.90
N LEU A 50 28.00 23.14 -20.88
CA LEU A 50 28.27 23.62 -19.51
C LEU A 50 29.43 24.62 -19.45
N THR A 51 30.48 24.38 -20.22
CA THR A 51 31.65 25.28 -20.29
C THR A 51 31.26 26.61 -20.92
N HIS A 52 30.45 26.58 -21.99
CA HIS A 52 29.91 27.79 -22.61
C HIS A 52 28.98 28.56 -21.67
N LEU A 53 28.12 27.88 -20.91
CA LEU A 53 27.28 28.54 -19.90
C LEU A 53 28.13 29.20 -18.81
N SER A 54 29.11 28.48 -18.27
CA SER A 54 30.00 29.00 -17.24
C SER A 54 30.73 30.26 -17.72
N GLN A 55 31.26 30.25 -18.94
CA GLN A 55 31.93 31.42 -19.53
C GLN A 55 30.96 32.59 -19.79
N ALA A 56 29.75 32.29 -20.27
CA ALA A 56 28.73 33.31 -20.50
C ALA A 56 28.29 33.97 -19.19
N LEU A 57 28.14 33.19 -18.12
CA LEU A 57 27.85 33.67 -16.77
C LEU A 57 29.00 34.46 -16.19
N GLU A 58 30.25 34.01 -16.31
CA GLU A 58 31.43 34.75 -15.83
C GLU A 58 31.59 36.09 -16.55
N ASN A 59 31.34 36.14 -17.86
CA ASN A 59 31.37 37.38 -18.65
C ASN A 59 30.21 38.32 -18.28
N HIS A 60 29.03 37.79 -17.99
CA HIS A 60 27.88 38.56 -17.53
C HIS A 60 28.10 39.09 -16.10
N TYR A 61 28.70 38.26 -15.23
CA TYR A 61 29.06 38.58 -13.85
C TYR A 61 30.11 39.70 -13.77
N ALA A 62 31.10 39.73 -14.66
CA ALA A 62 32.07 40.82 -14.74
C ALA A 62 31.45 42.21 -15.02
N SER A 63 30.16 42.27 -15.39
CA SER A 63 29.41 43.51 -15.64
C SER A 63 28.41 43.89 -14.55
N LEU A 64 28.28 43.10 -13.47
CA LEU A 64 27.31 43.30 -12.38
C LEU A 64 28.08 43.45 -11.05
N GLU A 65 27.86 44.53 -10.30
CA GLU A 65 28.40 44.68 -8.94
C GLU A 65 27.57 43.82 -7.94
N ASP A 66 28.25 42.94 -7.19
CA ASP A 66 27.78 42.15 -6.03
C ASP A 66 26.47 41.33 -6.18
N ASP A 67 26.52 40.22 -6.95
CA ASP A 67 25.45 39.20 -6.96
C ASP A 67 25.91 37.87 -6.33
N THR A 68 25.64 37.73 -5.02
CA THR A 68 26.05 36.56 -4.22
C THR A 68 25.31 35.27 -4.57
N GLU A 69 24.13 35.34 -5.20
CA GLU A 69 23.38 34.14 -5.61
C GLU A 69 23.91 33.59 -6.93
N LEU A 70 24.26 34.47 -7.87
CA LEU A 70 24.92 34.06 -9.11
C LEU A 70 26.32 33.47 -8.87
N GLU A 71 27.06 33.98 -7.87
CA GLU A 71 28.34 33.41 -7.44
C GLU A 71 28.19 31.97 -6.91
N LYS A 72 27.16 31.69 -6.11
CA LYS A 72 26.86 30.32 -5.65
C LYS A 72 26.55 29.39 -6.82
N VAL A 73 25.81 29.86 -7.82
CA VAL A 73 25.50 29.09 -9.03
C VAL A 73 26.76 28.80 -9.85
N LEU A 74 27.66 29.76 -10.02
CA LEU A 74 28.95 29.56 -10.69
C LEU A 74 29.81 28.50 -9.97
N ILE A 75 29.82 28.49 -8.63
CA ILE A 75 30.51 27.47 -7.83
C ILE A 75 29.87 26.08 -8.04
N LEU A 76 28.54 26.00 -8.06
CA LEU A 76 27.82 24.75 -8.29
C LEU A 76 28.08 24.20 -9.69
N LEU A 77 28.07 25.05 -10.73
CA LEU A 77 28.39 24.64 -12.10
C LEU A 77 29.83 24.11 -12.23
N LYS A 78 30.80 24.75 -11.56
CA LYS A 78 32.19 24.26 -11.51
C LYS A 78 32.30 22.89 -10.83
N ARG A 79 31.58 22.68 -9.73
CA ARG A 79 31.52 21.38 -9.03
C ARG A 79 30.85 20.30 -9.87
N LEU A 80 29.74 20.62 -10.53
CA LEU A 80 29.02 19.68 -11.40
C LEU A 80 29.86 19.25 -12.59
N ARG A 81 30.55 20.20 -13.23
CA ARG A 81 31.49 19.89 -14.30
C ARG A 81 32.59 18.93 -13.83
N ALA A 82 33.13 19.13 -12.62
CA ALA A 82 34.11 18.20 -12.06
C ALA A 82 33.52 16.80 -11.80
N LYS A 83 32.30 16.72 -11.24
CA LYS A 83 31.58 15.47 -11.01
C LYS A 83 31.25 14.70 -12.30
N ILE A 84 31.02 15.40 -13.42
CA ILE A 84 30.77 14.78 -14.74
C ILE A 84 32.08 14.30 -15.36
N ASN A 85 33.16 15.09 -15.29
CA ASN A 85 34.43 14.76 -15.92
C ASN A 85 35.08 13.48 -15.37
N THR A 86 34.90 13.18 -14.08
CA THR A 86 35.48 11.97 -13.46
C THR A 86 34.93 10.66 -14.06
N PRO A 87 33.62 10.38 -14.03
CA PRO A 87 33.05 9.19 -14.67
C PRO A 87 33.17 9.26 -16.20
N LEU A 88 33.19 10.44 -16.81
CA LEU A 88 33.44 10.58 -18.25
C LEU A 88 34.84 10.08 -18.64
N ALA A 89 35.88 10.39 -17.87
CA ALA A 89 37.22 9.84 -18.09
C ALA A 89 37.28 8.32 -17.84
N SER A 90 36.48 7.81 -16.90
CA SER A 90 36.36 6.37 -16.68
C SER A 90 35.81 5.64 -17.91
N LEU A 91 34.88 6.24 -18.65
CA LEU A 91 34.34 5.69 -19.91
C LEU A 91 35.37 5.55 -21.04
N GLU A 92 36.55 6.18 -20.96
CA GLU A 92 37.63 5.98 -21.94
C GLU A 92 38.44 4.69 -21.69
N GLN A 93 38.33 4.10 -20.50
CA GLN A 93 39.17 2.96 -20.05
C GLN A 93 38.35 1.71 -19.66
N VAL A 94 37.03 1.72 -19.85
CA VAL A 94 36.12 0.62 -19.48
C VAL A 94 36.28 -0.60 -20.38
N SER A 95 36.12 -1.79 -19.78
CA SER A 95 36.23 -3.08 -20.48
C SER A 95 35.02 -3.99 -20.28
N THR A 96 34.05 -3.61 -19.43
CA THR A 96 32.85 -4.40 -19.12
C THR A 96 31.57 -3.57 -19.06
N ALA A 97 30.41 -4.20 -19.35
CA ALA A 97 29.10 -3.57 -19.28
C ALA A 97 28.77 -3.01 -17.88
N LYS A 98 29.22 -3.69 -16.83
CA LYS A 98 29.02 -3.25 -15.44
C LYS A 98 29.74 -1.93 -15.14
N GLU A 99 30.99 -1.77 -15.58
CA GLU A 99 31.74 -0.53 -15.41
C GLU A 99 31.09 0.65 -16.16
N VAL A 100 30.48 0.39 -17.31
CA VAL A 100 29.71 1.38 -18.07
C VAL A 100 28.43 1.78 -17.31
N LEU A 101 27.69 0.82 -16.75
CA LEU A 101 26.49 1.08 -15.94
C LEU A 101 26.80 1.87 -14.66
N ASP A 102 27.88 1.55 -13.96
CA ASP A 102 28.32 2.28 -12.77
C ASP A 102 28.69 3.73 -13.11
N SER A 103 29.40 3.94 -14.22
CA SER A 103 29.75 5.27 -14.74
C SER A 103 28.51 6.05 -15.17
N LEU A 104 27.55 5.38 -15.83
CA LEU A 104 26.29 5.95 -16.25
C LEU A 104 25.43 6.41 -15.06
N ALA A 105 25.34 5.63 -13.99
CA ALA A 105 24.61 6.01 -12.78
C ALA A 105 25.17 7.29 -12.14
N SER A 106 26.50 7.43 -12.12
CA SER A 106 27.17 8.65 -11.63
C SER A 106 26.90 9.87 -12.52
N LEU A 107 26.91 9.65 -13.84
CA LEU A 107 26.61 10.69 -14.84
C LEU A 107 25.14 11.14 -14.77
N GLU A 108 24.20 10.22 -14.64
CA GLU A 108 22.77 10.54 -14.50
C GLU A 108 22.46 11.33 -13.24
N LYS A 109 23.09 10.97 -12.11
CA LYS A 109 23.00 11.76 -10.88
C LYS A 109 23.51 13.18 -11.09
N SER A 110 24.59 13.34 -11.84
CA SER A 110 25.14 14.67 -12.15
C SER A 110 24.25 15.47 -13.11
N VAL A 111 23.51 14.80 -14.00
CA VAL A 111 22.49 15.43 -14.87
C VAL A 111 21.28 15.88 -14.05
N PHE A 112 20.83 15.07 -13.10
CA PHE A 112 19.75 15.44 -12.18
C PHE A 112 20.12 16.67 -11.34
N ASP A 113 21.33 16.67 -10.74
CA ASP A 113 21.84 17.84 -10.01
C ASP A 113 21.91 19.10 -10.91
N LEU A 114 22.22 18.93 -12.20
CA LEU A 114 22.29 20.02 -13.18
C LEU A 114 20.90 20.56 -13.57
N GLU A 115 19.88 19.71 -13.67
CA GLU A 115 18.50 20.15 -13.91
C GLU A 115 18.00 21.05 -12.77
N GLY A 116 18.35 20.74 -11.52
CA GLY A 116 18.06 21.62 -10.38
C GLY A 116 18.73 22.99 -10.48
N VAL A 117 19.97 23.05 -10.96
CA VAL A 117 20.69 24.33 -11.18
C VAL A 117 20.10 25.12 -12.36
N LEU A 118 19.66 24.44 -13.42
CA LEU A 118 18.97 25.07 -14.56
C LEU A 118 17.65 25.73 -14.14
N MET A 119 16.88 25.07 -13.26
CA MET A 119 15.66 25.66 -12.69
C MET A 119 15.97 26.93 -11.88
N ALA A 120 16.97 26.87 -11.00
CA ALA A 120 17.40 28.03 -10.21
C ALA A 120 17.90 29.20 -11.10
N LEU A 121 18.56 28.91 -12.23
CA LEU A 121 18.99 29.92 -13.19
C LEU A 121 17.84 30.57 -13.96
N LYS A 122 16.76 29.83 -14.26
CA LYS A 122 15.56 30.36 -14.93
C LYS A 122 14.76 31.29 -14.02
N GLU A 123 14.77 31.03 -12.73
CA GLU A 123 14.08 31.82 -11.71
C GLU A 123 14.88 33.04 -11.23
N HIS A 124 16.14 33.18 -11.69
CA HIS A 124 17.04 34.22 -11.19
C HIS A 124 16.64 35.64 -11.69
N PRO A 125 16.44 36.63 -10.79
CA PRO A 125 15.93 37.97 -11.13
C PRO A 125 16.73 38.74 -12.19
N ALA A 126 18.05 38.58 -12.21
CA ALA A 126 18.95 39.22 -13.19
C ALA A 126 18.84 38.60 -14.60
N LEU A 127 18.32 37.37 -14.70
CA LEU A 127 18.12 36.63 -15.96
C LEU A 127 16.65 36.64 -16.40
N SER A 128 15.72 36.96 -15.50
CA SER A 128 14.31 37.19 -15.78
C SER A 128 14.05 38.63 -16.22
N ALA A 129 14.24 38.93 -17.51
CA ALA A 129 13.52 40.06 -18.10
C ALA A 129 12.01 39.76 -18.12
N PRO A 130 11.11 40.78 -18.10
CA PRO A 130 9.68 40.55 -18.07
C PRO A 130 9.29 39.69 -19.26
N THR A 131 8.62 38.58 -18.99
CA THR A 131 8.00 37.73 -19.99
C THR A 131 6.88 38.56 -20.65
N THR A 132 7.21 39.35 -21.66
CA THR A 132 6.32 39.34 -22.83
C THR A 132 6.39 37.91 -23.31
N THR A 133 5.33 37.14 -23.00
CA THR A 133 4.97 35.94 -23.74
C THR A 133 5.21 36.24 -25.20
N LYS A 134 6.32 35.75 -25.76
CA LYS A 134 6.36 35.47 -27.19
C LYS A 134 5.23 34.47 -27.34
N ALA A 135 4.10 34.97 -27.85
CA ALA A 135 3.02 34.11 -28.24
C ALA A 135 3.67 33.02 -29.09
N THR A 136 3.64 31.78 -28.62
CA THR A 136 3.63 30.65 -29.51
C THR A 136 2.65 31.03 -30.62
N PRO A 137 3.05 31.03 -31.90
CA PRO A 137 2.15 31.43 -32.97
C PRO A 137 0.85 30.66 -32.74
N LYS A 138 -0.25 31.38 -32.47
CA LYS A 138 -1.56 30.76 -32.22
C LYS A 138 -1.80 29.83 -33.40
N MET A 139 -1.63 28.53 -33.20
CA MET A 139 -1.91 27.54 -34.23
C MET A 139 -3.36 27.76 -34.64
N ALA A 140 -3.59 27.85 -35.94
CA ALA A 140 -4.93 28.02 -36.45
C ALA A 140 -5.78 26.83 -35.97
N LYS A 141 -6.86 27.11 -35.23
CA LYS A 141 -7.81 26.09 -34.82
C LYS A 141 -8.45 25.50 -36.09
N LYS A 142 -8.25 24.21 -36.31
CA LYS A 142 -8.69 23.49 -37.51
C LYS A 142 -9.94 22.67 -37.24
N TYR A 143 -10.11 22.20 -36.01
CA TYR A 143 -11.22 21.33 -35.60
C TYR A 143 -12.06 22.04 -34.53
N CYS A 144 -13.38 22.06 -34.70
CA CYS A 144 -14.33 22.64 -33.75
C CYS A 144 -15.46 21.61 -33.49
N PRO A 145 -15.20 20.57 -32.68
CA PRO A 145 -16.17 19.52 -32.43
C PRO A 145 -17.46 20.08 -31.82
N GLN A 146 -18.59 19.62 -32.31
CA GLN A 146 -19.92 20.02 -31.82
C GLN A 146 -20.47 19.04 -30.77
N SER A 147 -19.75 17.94 -30.51
CA SER A 147 -20.13 16.94 -29.53
C SER A 147 -18.90 16.29 -28.89
N LYS A 148 -19.09 15.74 -27.68
CA LYS A 148 -18.07 14.98 -26.96
C LYS A 148 -17.56 13.78 -27.77
N GLU A 149 -18.45 13.10 -28.50
CA GLU A 149 -18.06 11.95 -29.34
C GLU A 149 -17.22 12.33 -30.55
N GLU A 150 -17.44 13.51 -31.11
CA GLU A 150 -16.57 14.05 -32.16
C GLU A 150 -15.19 14.38 -31.59
N LEU A 151 -15.13 15.01 -30.41
CA LEU A 151 -13.88 15.29 -29.71
C LEU A 151 -13.11 13.99 -29.39
N LYS A 152 -13.79 12.95 -28.89
CA LYS A 152 -13.18 11.62 -28.62
C LYS A 152 -12.49 11.02 -29.84
N LYS A 153 -13.12 11.10 -31.01
CA LYS A 153 -12.52 10.62 -32.26
C LYS A 153 -11.28 11.42 -32.64
N LEU A 154 -11.33 12.75 -32.49
CA LEU A 154 -10.20 13.63 -32.80
C LEU A 154 -9.01 13.38 -31.87
N VAL A 155 -9.24 13.20 -30.56
CA VAL A 155 -8.14 12.96 -29.62
C VAL A 155 -7.57 11.55 -29.72
N ALA A 156 -8.35 10.56 -30.19
CA ALA A 156 -7.88 9.21 -30.45
C ALA A 156 -6.98 9.12 -31.71
N ASP A 157 -7.09 10.09 -32.63
CA ASP A 157 -6.27 10.15 -33.84
C ASP A 157 -4.91 10.81 -33.55
N GLU A 158 -3.85 10.01 -33.51
CA GLU A 158 -2.48 10.48 -33.22
C GLU A 158 -1.92 11.41 -34.30
N SER A 159 -2.53 11.47 -35.49
CA SER A 159 -2.17 12.45 -36.52
C SER A 159 -2.73 13.84 -36.27
N VAL A 160 -3.73 13.97 -35.38
CA VAL A 160 -4.30 15.25 -34.98
C VAL A 160 -3.46 15.87 -33.88
N HIS A 161 -2.98 17.09 -34.12
CA HIS A 161 -2.29 17.90 -33.11
C HIS A 161 -3.33 18.52 -32.17
N LEU A 162 -3.23 18.27 -30.86
CA LEU A 162 -4.29 18.64 -29.90
C LEU A 162 -4.50 20.16 -29.81
N GLY A 163 -3.44 20.94 -30.01
CA GLY A 163 -3.52 22.40 -30.08
C GLY A 163 -4.39 22.96 -31.22
N GLU A 164 -4.68 22.19 -32.27
CA GLU A 164 -5.55 22.58 -33.38
C GLU A 164 -7.06 22.43 -33.08
N ILE A 165 -7.40 21.81 -31.94
CA ILE A 165 -8.79 21.58 -31.52
C ILE A 165 -9.28 22.78 -30.70
N ASP A 166 -10.46 23.29 -31.05
CA ASP A 166 -11.22 24.29 -30.31
C ASP A 166 -12.37 23.62 -29.55
N ILE A 167 -12.26 23.56 -28.22
CA ILE A 167 -13.23 22.91 -27.35
C ILE A 167 -14.30 23.87 -26.80
N SER A 168 -14.42 25.10 -27.32
CA SER A 168 -15.34 26.14 -26.81
C SER A 168 -16.83 25.73 -26.76
N GLN A 169 -17.23 24.73 -27.55
CA GLN A 169 -18.61 24.20 -27.55
C GLN A 169 -18.81 23.00 -26.60
N ILE A 170 -17.75 22.50 -25.96
CA ILE A 170 -17.77 21.29 -25.13
C ILE A 170 -17.58 21.67 -23.66
N THR A 171 -18.62 21.51 -22.86
CA THR A 171 -18.58 21.79 -21.40
C THR A 171 -18.33 20.52 -20.55
N ASP A 172 -18.47 19.35 -21.15
CA ASP A 172 -18.27 18.03 -20.54
C ASP A 172 -17.12 17.30 -21.24
N LEU A 173 -15.98 17.19 -20.56
CA LEU A 173 -14.79 16.48 -21.02
C LEU A 173 -14.68 15.07 -20.45
N SER A 174 -15.75 14.54 -19.87
CA SER A 174 -15.71 13.20 -19.29
C SER A 174 -15.38 12.13 -20.33
N PHE A 175 -14.47 11.22 -19.97
CA PHE A 175 -14.02 10.12 -20.82
C PHE A 175 -13.45 10.52 -22.20
N VAL A 176 -12.93 11.75 -22.37
CA VAL A 176 -12.42 12.23 -23.67
C VAL A 176 -11.19 11.43 -24.14
N PHE A 177 -10.18 11.24 -23.28
CA PHE A 177 -9.00 10.42 -23.54
C PHE A 177 -9.18 9.02 -22.94
N SER A 178 -10.28 8.34 -23.31
CA SER A 178 -10.59 7.00 -22.82
C SER A 178 -11.40 6.17 -23.83
N HIS A 179 -11.23 4.84 -23.78
CA HIS A 179 -11.97 3.89 -24.62
C HIS A 179 -13.37 3.55 -24.10
N THR A 180 -13.69 3.87 -22.84
CA THR A 180 -15.04 3.64 -22.27
C THR A 180 -16.01 4.77 -22.58
N THR A 181 -17.31 4.49 -22.63
CA THR A 181 -18.40 5.45 -22.88
C THR A 181 -19.21 5.80 -21.63
N GLY A 182 -18.75 5.38 -20.43
CA GLY A 182 -19.32 5.83 -19.15
C GLY A 182 -20.56 5.09 -18.67
N GLY A 183 -20.74 3.82 -19.05
CA GLY A 183 -21.83 2.96 -18.56
C GLY A 183 -21.34 1.57 -18.20
N GLY A 184 -21.15 1.30 -16.92
CA GLY A 184 -20.72 0.00 -16.38
C GLY A 184 -19.81 0.18 -15.18
N GLY A 185 -20.01 -0.63 -14.13
CA GLY A 185 -19.17 -0.61 -12.93
C GLY A 185 -17.69 -0.70 -13.28
N TYR A 186 -16.85 -0.15 -12.42
CA TYR A 186 -15.40 -0.07 -12.62
C TYR A 186 -14.72 -1.45 -12.48
N GLU A 187 -14.97 -2.35 -13.43
CA GLU A 187 -14.21 -3.58 -13.60
C GLU A 187 -12.97 -3.25 -14.46
N ASP A 188 -11.87 -2.90 -13.79
CA ASP A 188 -10.64 -2.39 -14.42
C ASP A 188 -10.02 -3.37 -15.44
N ASP A 189 -10.34 -4.66 -15.36
CA ASP A 189 -9.73 -5.75 -16.14
C ASP A 189 -10.27 -5.85 -17.58
N GLU A 190 -11.47 -5.32 -17.88
CA GLU A 190 -12.09 -5.49 -19.21
C GLU A 190 -11.88 -4.31 -20.17
N VAL A 191 -11.36 -3.17 -19.68
CA VAL A 191 -11.21 -1.95 -20.50
C VAL A 191 -9.78 -1.82 -21.03
N GLU A 192 -9.63 -1.78 -22.36
CA GLU A 192 -8.34 -1.52 -23.03
C GLU A 192 -7.75 -0.14 -22.63
N PRO A 193 -6.43 -0.04 -22.42
CA PRO A 193 -5.77 1.22 -22.09
C PRO A 193 -5.80 2.22 -23.25
N PHE A 194 -5.87 3.51 -22.96
CA PHE A 194 -5.76 4.57 -23.95
C PHE A 194 -4.28 4.88 -24.21
N THR A 195 -3.80 4.59 -25.43
CA THR A 195 -2.36 4.45 -25.73
C THR A 195 -1.74 5.62 -26.51
N ARG A 196 -2.44 6.75 -26.65
CA ARG A 196 -1.88 7.95 -27.29
C ARG A 196 -0.60 8.39 -26.56
N GLN A 197 0.47 8.70 -27.31
CA GLN A 197 1.74 9.14 -26.73
C GLN A 197 1.94 10.65 -26.83
N ASN A 198 1.51 11.27 -27.93
CA ASN A 198 1.75 12.70 -28.16
C ASN A 198 0.59 13.58 -27.68
N PHE A 199 0.78 14.32 -26.59
CA PHE A 199 -0.20 15.26 -26.06
C PHE A 199 0.11 16.74 -26.35
N GLU A 200 1.05 17.02 -27.26
CA GLU A 200 1.45 18.39 -27.60
C GLU A 200 0.26 19.27 -28.02
N GLY A 201 0.21 20.48 -27.47
CA GLY A 201 -0.82 21.47 -27.72
C GLY A 201 -2.02 21.41 -26.77
N LEU A 202 -2.12 20.37 -25.94
CA LEU A 202 -3.17 20.22 -24.92
C LEU A 202 -3.13 21.35 -23.87
N GLU A 203 -1.93 21.86 -23.57
CA GLU A 203 -1.71 23.00 -22.67
C GLU A 203 -2.35 24.32 -23.17
N ASN A 204 -2.74 24.36 -24.45
CA ASN A 204 -3.38 25.52 -25.09
C ASN A 204 -4.91 25.39 -25.19
N TRP A 205 -5.51 24.39 -24.56
CA TRP A 205 -6.96 24.29 -24.46
C TRP A 205 -7.50 25.34 -23.49
N ASP A 206 -8.56 26.04 -23.88
CA ASP A 206 -9.33 26.89 -22.97
C ASP A 206 -10.35 26.01 -22.24
N THR A 207 -10.13 25.79 -20.94
CA THR A 207 -11.01 24.96 -20.10
C THR A 207 -11.93 25.78 -19.21
N SER A 208 -11.92 27.12 -19.32
CA SER A 208 -12.63 28.04 -18.42
C SER A 208 -14.16 27.91 -18.43
N HIS A 209 -14.73 27.18 -19.40
CA HIS A 209 -16.16 26.86 -19.53
C HIS A 209 -16.51 25.41 -19.17
N VAL A 210 -15.52 24.57 -18.87
CA VAL A 210 -15.72 23.15 -18.58
C VAL A 210 -16.27 22.96 -17.16
N THR A 211 -17.23 22.05 -17.01
CA THR A 211 -17.91 21.75 -15.74
C THR A 211 -17.71 20.30 -15.28
N ASN A 212 -17.36 19.39 -16.18
CA ASN A 212 -17.18 17.97 -15.89
C ASN A 212 -15.92 17.43 -16.54
N MET A 213 -15.02 16.84 -15.75
CA MET A 213 -13.79 16.17 -16.19
C MET A 213 -13.71 14.71 -15.74
N LYS A 214 -14.86 14.11 -15.37
CA LYS A 214 -14.95 12.72 -14.90
C LYS A 214 -14.23 11.76 -15.84
N ALA A 215 -13.25 11.01 -15.34
CA ALA A 215 -12.53 9.98 -16.09
C ALA A 215 -11.93 10.48 -17.42
N MET A 216 -11.61 11.79 -17.53
CA MET A 216 -11.12 12.39 -18.76
C MET A 216 -9.90 11.65 -19.33
N PHE A 217 -8.99 11.18 -18.48
CA PHE A 217 -7.78 10.43 -18.84
C PHE A 217 -7.80 8.98 -18.33
N TYR A 218 -8.96 8.40 -18.08
CA TYR A 218 -9.05 7.04 -17.53
C TYR A 218 -8.28 6.01 -18.38
N LYS A 219 -7.32 5.33 -17.75
CA LYS A 219 -6.34 4.39 -18.35
C LYS A 219 -5.50 4.99 -19.48
N ALA A 220 -5.26 6.31 -19.49
CA ALA A 220 -4.30 6.93 -20.39
C ALA A 220 -2.86 6.68 -19.88
N ILE A 221 -2.34 5.49 -20.13
CA ILE A 221 -1.11 4.95 -19.51
C ILE A 221 0.16 5.75 -19.84
N HIS A 222 0.18 6.49 -20.95
CA HIS A 222 1.31 7.34 -21.35
C HIS A 222 1.11 8.82 -20.99
N PHE A 223 0.00 9.17 -20.33
CA PHE A 223 -0.32 10.55 -20.01
C PHE A 223 0.57 11.08 -18.87
N ASN A 224 1.35 12.12 -19.17
CA ASN A 224 2.14 12.90 -18.23
C ASN A 224 2.41 14.33 -18.77
N HIS A 225 1.45 14.89 -19.50
CA HIS A 225 1.61 16.18 -20.16
C HIS A 225 1.20 17.32 -19.24
N ASP A 226 1.95 18.41 -19.24
CA ASP A 226 1.70 19.56 -18.37
C ASP A 226 0.37 20.23 -18.72
N ILE A 227 -0.53 20.27 -17.74
CA ILE A 227 -1.86 20.89 -17.80
C ILE A 227 -2.07 21.88 -16.64
N SER A 228 -0.98 22.32 -16.01
CA SER A 228 -0.99 23.28 -14.90
C SER A 228 -1.59 24.64 -15.26
N SER A 229 -1.62 24.97 -16.57
CA SER A 229 -2.17 26.20 -17.14
C SER A 229 -3.69 26.23 -17.25
N TRP A 230 -4.37 25.10 -17.06
CA TRP A 230 -5.81 25.00 -17.22
C TRP A 230 -6.58 25.76 -16.13
N ASP A 231 -7.67 26.42 -16.56
CA ASP A 231 -8.66 27.00 -15.65
C ASP A 231 -9.71 25.94 -15.34
N VAL A 232 -9.74 25.48 -14.09
CA VAL A 232 -10.70 24.47 -13.60
C VAL A 232 -11.72 25.04 -12.61
N SER A 233 -11.81 26.37 -12.48
CA SER A 233 -12.65 27.09 -11.49
C SER A 233 -14.17 26.89 -11.63
N LYS A 234 -14.61 26.22 -12.70
CA LYS A 234 -16.01 25.83 -12.93
C LYS A 234 -16.25 24.33 -12.90
N VAL A 235 -15.21 23.51 -12.72
CA VAL A 235 -15.35 22.06 -12.69
C VAL A 235 -16.03 21.65 -11.37
N GLU A 236 -17.09 20.86 -11.49
CA GLU A 236 -17.87 20.31 -10.37
C GLU A 236 -17.51 18.84 -10.11
N SER A 237 -17.02 18.12 -11.13
CA SER A 237 -16.62 16.72 -11.01
C SER A 237 -15.26 16.43 -11.66
N MET A 238 -14.36 15.85 -10.87
CA MET A 238 -13.08 15.29 -11.31
C MET A 238 -12.98 13.78 -11.00
N GLU A 239 -14.10 13.13 -10.73
CA GLU A 239 -14.16 11.70 -10.40
C GLU A 239 -13.35 10.86 -11.40
N ALA A 240 -12.39 10.07 -10.90
CA ALA A 240 -11.53 9.20 -11.69
C ALA A 240 -10.73 9.88 -12.82
N MET A 241 -10.54 11.21 -12.81
CA MET A 241 -9.96 11.96 -13.93
C MET A 241 -8.62 11.38 -14.41
N PHE A 242 -7.75 10.96 -13.50
CA PHE A 242 -6.44 10.36 -13.80
C PHE A 242 -6.34 8.88 -13.42
N ARG A 243 -7.46 8.21 -13.16
CA ARG A 243 -7.47 6.80 -12.74
C ARG A 243 -6.67 5.94 -13.73
N LEU A 244 -5.67 5.23 -13.21
CA LEU A 244 -4.72 4.35 -13.91
C LEU A 244 -3.82 5.09 -14.93
N CYS A 245 -3.58 6.38 -14.75
CA CYS A 245 -2.49 7.11 -15.41
C CYS A 245 -1.17 6.88 -14.65
N GLU A 246 -0.57 5.70 -14.80
CA GLU A 246 0.62 5.26 -14.03
C GLU A 246 1.78 6.27 -14.05
N ASN A 247 1.99 6.93 -15.20
CA ASN A 247 3.09 7.86 -15.43
C ASN A 247 2.82 9.32 -15.02
N PHE A 248 1.59 9.66 -14.62
CA PHE A 248 1.20 11.04 -14.37
C PHE A 248 1.86 11.60 -13.11
N ASP A 249 2.58 12.71 -13.25
CA ASP A 249 3.31 13.41 -12.18
C ASP A 249 3.48 14.91 -12.54
N GLN A 250 2.40 15.58 -12.90
CA GLN A 250 2.41 17.01 -13.29
C GLN A 250 1.86 17.92 -12.20
N PRO A 251 2.40 19.15 -12.06
CA PRO A 251 2.02 20.06 -10.98
C PRO A 251 0.58 20.56 -11.17
N LEU A 252 -0.26 20.39 -10.14
CA LEU A 252 -1.67 20.82 -10.16
C LEU A 252 -2.03 21.79 -9.02
N ASN A 253 -1.05 22.20 -8.20
CA ASN A 253 -1.29 23.04 -7.02
C ASN A 253 -1.89 24.43 -7.34
N SER A 254 -1.76 24.90 -8.58
CA SER A 254 -2.32 26.18 -9.06
C SER A 254 -3.81 26.13 -9.38
N TRP A 255 -4.41 24.95 -9.39
CA TRP A 255 -5.81 24.76 -9.75
C TRP A 255 -6.76 25.25 -8.66
N ASP A 256 -7.78 26.02 -9.05
CA ASP A 256 -8.92 26.36 -8.20
C ASP A 256 -9.95 25.23 -8.23
N VAL A 257 -9.90 24.34 -7.24
CA VAL A 257 -10.82 23.21 -7.10
C VAL A 257 -11.99 23.48 -6.15
N SER A 258 -12.21 24.74 -5.75
CA SER A 258 -13.20 25.12 -4.71
C SER A 258 -14.67 24.81 -5.06
N LYS A 259 -14.96 24.44 -6.31
CA LYS A 259 -16.29 23.99 -6.78
C LYS A 259 -16.42 22.48 -6.98
N VAL A 260 -15.34 21.73 -6.87
CA VAL A 260 -15.38 20.29 -7.11
C VAL A 260 -16.07 19.60 -5.93
N GLU A 261 -17.10 18.82 -6.22
CA GLU A 261 -17.87 18.05 -5.24
C GLU A 261 -17.56 16.55 -5.31
N HIS A 262 -17.07 16.06 -6.45
CA HIS A 262 -16.78 14.64 -6.71
C HIS A 262 -15.30 14.40 -7.06
N MET A 263 -14.56 13.72 -6.17
CA MET A 263 -13.12 13.39 -6.33
C MET A 263 -12.78 11.90 -6.15
N THR A 264 -13.79 11.03 -6.02
CA THR A 264 -13.62 9.58 -5.90
C THR A 264 -12.71 9.05 -7.02
N PHE A 265 -11.72 8.23 -6.68
CA PHE A 265 -10.70 7.66 -7.60
C PHE A 265 -9.82 8.68 -8.36
N LEU A 266 -9.77 9.97 -7.99
CA LEU A 266 -9.11 11.01 -8.80
C LEU A 266 -7.72 10.62 -9.33
N PHE A 267 -6.84 10.10 -8.47
CA PHE A 267 -5.49 9.65 -8.80
C PHE A 267 -5.28 8.15 -8.65
N PHE A 268 -6.35 7.36 -8.55
CA PHE A 268 -6.22 5.92 -8.29
C PHE A 268 -5.27 5.25 -9.29
N GLY A 269 -4.20 4.60 -8.83
CA GLY A 269 -3.21 3.92 -9.67
C GLY A 269 -2.23 4.84 -10.40
N CYS A 270 -2.20 6.14 -10.12
CA CYS A 270 -1.12 7.02 -10.55
C CYS A 270 0.15 6.74 -9.73
N GLN A 271 0.85 5.65 -10.04
CA GLN A 271 1.98 5.16 -9.24
C GLN A 271 3.10 6.19 -9.06
N ASN A 272 3.36 7.02 -10.09
CA ASN A 272 4.42 8.02 -10.08
C ASN A 272 4.02 9.36 -9.45
N PHE A 273 2.73 9.61 -9.22
CA PHE A 273 2.25 10.92 -8.79
C PHE A 273 2.78 11.30 -7.40
N ASN A 274 3.48 12.43 -7.31
CA ASN A 274 4.02 12.95 -6.05
C ASN A 274 4.09 14.49 -6.03
N GLN A 275 3.08 15.16 -6.58
CA GLN A 275 3.03 16.63 -6.69
C GLN A 275 2.26 17.28 -5.54
N PRO A 276 2.64 18.50 -5.12
CA PRO A 276 1.96 19.18 -4.02
C PRO A 276 0.51 19.52 -4.39
N LEU A 277 -0.39 19.36 -3.41
CA LEU A 277 -1.82 19.69 -3.52
C LEU A 277 -2.35 20.44 -2.29
N ASN A 278 -1.46 20.86 -1.38
CA ASN A 278 -1.85 21.36 -0.05
C ASN A 278 -2.65 22.68 -0.11
N ASP A 279 -2.61 23.40 -1.23
CA ASP A 279 -3.34 24.67 -1.39
C ASP A 279 -4.75 24.49 -2.01
N TRP A 280 -5.16 23.24 -2.28
CA TRP A 280 -6.51 22.95 -2.76
C TRP A 280 -7.59 23.17 -1.69
N ASP A 281 -8.67 23.85 -2.08
CA ASP A 281 -9.89 23.95 -1.28
C ASP A 281 -10.80 22.76 -1.55
N VAL A 282 -10.73 21.75 -0.67
CA VAL A 282 -11.55 20.52 -0.74
C VAL A 282 -12.79 20.56 0.17
N SER A 283 -13.16 21.74 0.69
CA SER A 283 -14.20 21.89 1.73
C SER A 283 -15.60 21.42 1.31
N ARG A 284 -15.85 21.19 0.01
CA ARG A 284 -17.10 20.68 -0.54
C ARG A 284 -17.14 19.18 -0.80
N VAL A 285 -15.98 18.51 -0.74
CA VAL A 285 -15.86 17.10 -1.09
C VAL A 285 -16.39 16.23 0.05
N GLN A 286 -17.40 15.41 -0.24
CA GLN A 286 -18.00 14.49 0.76
C GLN A 286 -17.43 13.07 0.67
N ASP A 287 -17.02 12.65 -0.53
CA ASP A 287 -16.55 11.31 -0.86
C ASP A 287 -15.12 11.40 -1.40
N MET A 288 -14.18 10.87 -0.61
CA MET A 288 -12.74 10.83 -0.93
C MET A 288 -12.27 9.39 -1.20
N ILE A 289 -13.20 8.50 -1.53
CA ILE A 289 -12.93 7.08 -1.71
C ILE A 289 -11.84 6.87 -2.77
N PHE A 290 -10.84 6.06 -2.44
CA PHE A 290 -9.75 5.71 -3.36
C PHE A 290 -9.02 6.90 -4.02
N MET A 291 -9.14 8.12 -3.47
CA MET A 291 -8.65 9.35 -4.14
C MET A 291 -7.16 9.24 -4.54
N PHE A 292 -6.33 8.64 -3.69
CA PHE A 292 -4.91 8.36 -3.94
C PHE A 292 -4.59 6.86 -3.96
N GLY A 293 -5.59 5.98 -3.99
CA GLY A 293 -5.35 4.52 -3.89
C GLY A 293 -4.32 4.06 -4.92
N TYR A 294 -3.31 3.31 -4.49
CA TYR A 294 -2.19 2.80 -5.29
C TYR A 294 -1.28 3.88 -5.92
N CYS A 295 -1.31 5.13 -5.43
CA CYS A 295 -0.25 6.11 -5.68
C CYS A 295 1.00 5.77 -4.86
N ALA A 296 1.78 4.78 -5.31
CA ALA A 296 2.89 4.22 -4.54
C ALA A 296 3.93 5.26 -4.07
N ASN A 297 4.19 6.29 -4.88
CA ASN A 297 5.19 7.33 -4.60
C ASN A 297 4.65 8.57 -3.88
N PHE A 298 3.34 8.68 -3.67
CA PHE A 298 2.73 9.89 -3.10
C PHE A 298 3.12 10.08 -1.62
N ASN A 299 3.70 11.22 -1.29
CA ASN A 299 4.09 11.59 0.07
C ASN A 299 4.09 13.12 0.30
N GLN A 300 3.12 13.82 -0.28
CA GLN A 300 3.01 15.27 -0.17
C GLN A 300 2.10 15.68 1.00
N PRO A 301 2.35 16.84 1.63
CA PRO A 301 1.52 17.34 2.73
C PRO A 301 0.10 17.67 2.25
N LEU A 302 -0.88 17.35 3.10
CA LEU A 302 -2.31 17.64 2.92
C LEU A 302 -2.92 18.26 4.20
N ASP A 303 -2.08 18.74 5.10
CA ASP A 303 -2.45 19.23 6.44
C ASP A 303 -3.30 20.51 6.42
N ARG A 304 -3.35 21.24 5.29
CA ARG A 304 -4.17 22.45 5.11
C ARG A 304 -5.57 22.17 4.57
N TRP A 305 -5.87 20.95 4.17
CA TRP A 305 -7.18 20.60 3.65
C TRP A 305 -8.27 20.70 4.73
N ASP A 306 -9.36 21.38 4.40
CA ASP A 306 -10.60 21.32 5.19
C ASP A 306 -11.42 20.09 4.76
N VAL A 307 -11.29 19.01 5.53
CA VAL A 307 -12.02 17.76 5.30
C VAL A 307 -13.31 17.65 6.13
N SER A 308 -13.78 18.74 6.75
CA SER A 308 -14.91 18.72 7.70
C SER A 308 -16.26 18.34 7.08
N SER A 309 -16.36 18.35 5.74
CA SER A 309 -17.53 17.90 4.99
C SER A 309 -17.48 16.41 4.61
N ALA A 310 -16.32 15.77 4.70
CA ALA A 310 -16.14 14.39 4.27
C ALA A 310 -16.92 13.41 5.16
N THR A 311 -17.64 12.49 4.52
CA THR A 311 -18.37 11.41 5.19
C THR A 311 -17.76 10.04 4.91
N ARG A 312 -17.05 9.88 3.79
CA ARG A 312 -16.39 8.62 3.40
C ARG A 312 -14.94 8.88 2.99
N MET A 313 -14.02 8.15 3.63
CA MET A 313 -12.58 8.17 3.35
C MET A 313 -12.01 6.76 3.15
N ASP A 314 -12.89 5.77 2.92
CA ASP A 314 -12.46 4.40 2.72
C ASP A 314 -11.51 4.28 1.51
N CYS A 315 -10.44 3.51 1.72
CA CYS A 315 -9.37 3.28 0.76
C CYS A 315 -8.61 4.52 0.24
N MET A 316 -8.77 5.70 0.85
CA MET A 316 -8.23 6.97 0.33
C MET A 316 -6.74 6.90 -0.03
N PHE A 317 -5.92 6.24 0.80
CA PHE A 317 -4.47 6.06 0.60
C PHE A 317 -4.06 4.60 0.43
N ALA A 318 -5.01 3.68 0.23
CA ALA A 318 -4.71 2.25 0.14
C ALA A 318 -3.62 1.97 -0.91
N GLY A 319 -2.49 1.37 -0.54
CA GLY A 319 -1.37 1.06 -1.43
C GLY A 319 -0.37 2.20 -1.65
N CYS A 320 -0.54 3.37 -1.01
CA CYS A 320 0.45 4.45 -1.00
C CYS A 320 1.65 4.09 -0.11
N LYS A 321 2.54 3.20 -0.60
CA LYS A 321 3.65 2.63 0.17
C LYS A 321 4.56 3.68 0.82
N ASN A 322 4.80 4.80 0.15
CA ASN A 322 5.68 5.87 0.63
C ASN A 322 4.98 6.94 1.48
N PHE A 323 3.66 6.90 1.62
CA PHE A 323 2.91 7.94 2.30
C PHE A 323 3.19 7.98 3.80
N ASN A 324 3.60 9.14 4.29
CA ASN A 324 3.88 9.43 5.70
C ASN A 324 3.71 10.94 6.00
N ALA A 325 2.79 11.61 5.30
CA ALA A 325 2.54 13.05 5.44
C ALA A 325 1.59 13.35 6.62
N PRO A 326 1.73 14.50 7.30
CA PRO A 326 0.96 14.81 8.51
C PRO A 326 -0.52 15.05 8.21
N LEU A 327 -1.40 14.39 8.97
CA LEU A 327 -2.87 14.50 8.84
C LEU A 327 -3.59 14.84 10.17
N ASN A 328 -2.86 15.00 11.27
CA ASN A 328 -3.44 15.16 12.61
C ASN A 328 -4.27 16.45 12.79
N GLY A 329 -4.22 17.38 11.83
CA GLY A 329 -5.01 18.62 11.84
C GLY A 329 -6.41 18.48 11.23
N TRP A 330 -6.71 17.34 10.59
CA TRP A 330 -7.99 17.10 9.93
C TRP A 330 -9.16 16.97 10.91
N ASN A 331 -10.31 17.50 10.51
CA ASN A 331 -11.58 17.32 11.21
C ASN A 331 -12.36 16.13 10.62
N ALA A 332 -12.13 14.93 11.18
CA ALA A 332 -12.78 13.70 10.74
C ALA A 332 -14.17 13.42 11.37
N SER A 333 -14.74 14.37 12.13
CA SER A 333 -15.95 14.17 12.96
C SER A 333 -17.24 13.78 12.20
N ARG A 334 -17.24 13.84 10.87
CA ARG A 334 -18.38 13.43 10.03
C ARG A 334 -18.15 12.11 9.29
N VAL A 335 -16.95 11.55 9.34
CA VAL A 335 -16.60 10.32 8.65
C VAL A 335 -17.27 9.14 9.36
N ASN A 336 -17.92 8.27 8.59
CA ASN A 336 -18.56 7.05 9.10
C ASN A 336 -17.87 5.76 8.64
N ASP A 337 -17.07 5.82 7.56
CA ASP A 337 -16.31 4.69 7.02
C ASP A 337 -14.85 5.09 6.77
N MET A 338 -13.93 4.37 7.43
CA MET A 338 -12.48 4.49 7.30
C MET A 338 -11.82 3.17 6.86
N GLY A 339 -12.61 2.22 6.35
CA GLY A 339 -12.12 0.93 5.90
C GLY A 339 -10.99 1.05 4.89
N LEU A 340 -9.93 0.27 5.08
CA LEU A 340 -8.73 0.24 4.22
C LEU A 340 -8.04 1.59 3.99
N MET A 341 -8.37 2.66 4.75
CA MET A 341 -7.92 4.03 4.45
C MET A 341 -6.40 4.14 4.24
N PHE A 342 -5.60 3.41 5.04
CA PHE A 342 -4.14 3.34 4.96
C PHE A 342 -3.62 1.93 4.63
N ASN A 343 -4.46 1.02 4.12
CA ASN A 343 -4.03 -0.35 3.84
C ASN A 343 -2.78 -0.36 2.94
N ASP A 344 -1.73 -1.09 3.30
CA ASP A 344 -0.43 -1.17 2.64
C ASP A 344 0.34 0.17 2.52
N CYS A 345 0.01 1.19 3.33
CA CYS A 345 0.87 2.36 3.55
C CYS A 345 2.06 1.99 4.45
N GLN A 346 3.02 1.25 3.91
CA GLN A 346 4.13 0.63 4.67
C GLN A 346 4.94 1.63 5.51
N ASN A 347 5.12 2.86 5.02
CA ASN A 347 5.90 3.90 5.70
C ASN A 347 5.09 4.80 6.64
N PHE A 348 3.77 4.65 6.70
CA PHE A 348 2.91 5.54 7.48
C PHE A 348 3.13 5.35 8.99
N ASN A 349 3.44 6.46 9.68
CA ASN A 349 3.62 6.50 11.14
C ASN A 349 3.35 7.91 11.71
N GLN A 350 2.40 8.64 11.13
CA GLN A 350 2.02 9.97 11.62
C GLN A 350 1.00 9.88 12.75
N PRO A 351 0.98 10.87 13.67
CA PRO A 351 -0.03 10.93 14.72
C PRO A 351 -1.42 11.19 14.14
N LEU A 352 -2.43 10.54 14.74
CA LEU A 352 -3.86 10.67 14.41
C LEU A 352 -4.72 10.85 15.70
N ASP A 353 -4.07 11.13 16.82
CA ASP A 353 -4.67 11.21 18.16
C ASP A 353 -5.72 12.32 18.31
N ARG A 354 -5.75 13.30 17.40
CA ARG A 354 -6.70 14.42 17.42
C ARG A 354 -7.97 14.18 16.61
N TRP A 355 -8.06 13.06 15.91
CA TRP A 355 -9.24 12.74 15.12
C TRP A 355 -10.42 12.39 16.01
N ASP A 356 -11.57 12.99 15.73
CA ASP A 356 -12.86 12.55 16.26
C ASP A 356 -13.39 11.41 15.39
N VAL A 357 -13.32 10.19 15.90
CA VAL A 357 -13.79 8.97 15.23
C VAL A 357 -15.11 8.44 15.81
N SER A 358 -15.78 9.21 16.67
CA SER A 358 -16.99 8.77 17.40
C SER A 358 -18.18 8.36 16.52
N ARG A 359 -18.16 8.70 15.22
CA ARG A 359 -19.18 8.34 14.23
C ARG A 359 -18.78 7.20 13.30
N VAL A 360 -17.55 6.73 13.38
CA VAL A 360 -17.05 5.67 12.51
C VAL A 360 -17.68 4.35 12.94
N THR A 361 -18.32 3.67 12.00
CA THR A 361 -18.92 2.35 12.22
C THR A 361 -18.07 1.22 11.61
N ASN A 362 -17.17 1.57 10.67
CA ASN A 362 -16.37 0.61 9.92
C ASN A 362 -14.89 1.01 9.87
N MET A 363 -14.01 0.18 10.43
CA MET A 363 -12.55 0.35 10.44
C MET A 363 -11.81 -0.87 9.87
N TYR A 364 -12.49 -1.72 9.08
CA TYR A 364 -11.88 -2.93 8.55
C TYR A 364 -10.57 -2.61 7.81
N SER A 365 -9.49 -3.26 8.21
CA SER A 365 -8.19 -3.20 7.56
C SER A 365 -7.62 -1.78 7.39
N MET A 366 -8.05 -0.82 8.22
CA MET A 366 -7.67 0.60 8.12
C MET A 366 -6.15 0.80 8.06
N PHE A 367 -5.38 0.07 8.88
CA PHE A 367 -3.91 0.12 8.93
C PHE A 367 -3.25 -1.17 8.45
N SER A 368 -4.01 -2.11 7.85
CA SER A 368 -3.46 -3.40 7.43
C SER A 368 -2.24 -3.19 6.53
N GLY A 369 -1.09 -3.79 6.83
CA GLY A 369 0.15 -3.63 6.06
C GLY A 369 0.94 -2.34 6.34
N CYS A 370 0.49 -1.47 7.25
CA CYS A 370 1.28 -0.33 7.75
C CYS A 370 2.41 -0.81 8.68
N ARG A 371 3.47 -1.39 8.10
CA ARG A 371 4.57 -2.01 8.85
C ARG A 371 5.24 -1.09 9.88
N ASN A 372 5.36 0.20 9.58
CA ASN A 372 6.00 1.18 10.46
C ASN A 372 5.06 1.86 11.45
N PHE A 373 3.74 1.62 11.36
CA PHE A 373 2.77 2.33 12.19
C PHE A 373 2.87 1.91 13.65
N ASN A 374 2.99 2.90 14.53
CA ASN A 374 2.99 2.76 15.98
C ASN A 374 2.45 4.04 16.65
N GLY A 375 1.52 4.73 15.99
CA GLY A 375 0.91 5.98 16.48
C GLY A 375 -0.08 5.72 17.60
N ALA A 376 -0.12 6.59 18.61
CA ALA A 376 -1.04 6.48 19.75
C ALA A 376 -2.50 6.72 19.32
N LEU A 377 -3.39 5.84 19.76
CA LEU A 377 -4.83 5.83 19.42
C LEU A 377 -5.73 5.63 20.66
N ASP A 378 -5.16 5.62 21.87
CA ASP A 378 -5.86 5.31 23.12
C ASP A 378 -6.98 6.31 23.47
N GLY A 379 -6.90 7.52 22.93
CA GLY A 379 -7.90 8.58 23.09
C GLY A 379 -9.07 8.54 22.08
N TRP A 380 -9.08 7.59 21.15
CA TRP A 380 -10.18 7.45 20.19
C TRP A 380 -11.46 6.91 20.86
N ASP A 381 -12.60 7.53 20.54
CA ASP A 381 -13.92 7.01 20.86
C ASP A 381 -14.37 6.03 19.77
N VAL A 382 -14.14 4.73 20.00
CA VAL A 382 -14.49 3.66 19.06
C VAL A 382 -15.83 2.98 19.40
N SER A 383 -16.63 3.57 20.31
CA SER A 383 -17.87 2.95 20.80
C SER A 383 -18.92 2.70 19.71
N SER A 384 -18.86 3.41 18.57
CA SER A 384 -19.76 3.21 17.43
C SER A 384 -19.28 2.14 16.43
N VAL A 385 -18.06 1.61 16.56
CA VAL A 385 -17.47 0.71 15.56
C VAL A 385 -18.10 -0.68 15.65
N GLU A 386 -18.58 -1.21 14.53
CA GLU A 386 -19.14 -2.56 14.42
C GLU A 386 -18.16 -3.56 13.78
N ASN A 387 -17.23 -3.08 12.94
CA ASN A 387 -16.29 -3.92 12.19
C ASN A 387 -14.83 -3.44 12.36
N MET A 388 -13.99 -4.30 12.94
CA MET A 388 -12.54 -4.10 13.12
C MET A 388 -11.70 -5.18 12.42
N GLU A 389 -12.28 -5.92 11.47
CA GLU A 389 -11.60 -6.98 10.72
C GLU A 389 -10.26 -6.49 10.16
N GLY A 390 -9.16 -7.09 10.59
CA GLY A 390 -7.82 -6.86 10.06
C GLY A 390 -7.28 -5.46 10.32
N MET A 391 -7.88 -4.66 11.21
CA MET A 391 -7.55 -3.24 11.40
C MET A 391 -6.04 -2.97 11.50
N PHE A 392 -5.30 -3.82 12.22
CA PHE A 392 -3.83 -3.74 12.37
C PHE A 392 -3.09 -4.93 11.75
N SER A 393 -3.72 -5.75 10.91
CA SER A 393 -3.08 -6.91 10.28
C SER A 393 -1.76 -6.50 9.62
N ARG A 394 -0.63 -7.17 9.92
CA ARG A 394 0.71 -6.83 9.41
C ARG A 394 1.24 -5.44 9.81
N CYS A 395 0.71 -4.82 10.87
CA CYS A 395 1.37 -3.70 11.54
C CYS A 395 2.54 -4.18 12.41
N GLU A 396 3.64 -4.54 11.75
CA GLU A 396 4.79 -5.21 12.36
C GLU A 396 5.37 -4.48 13.60
N ASN A 397 5.32 -3.14 13.62
CA ASN A 397 5.85 -2.32 14.72
C ASN A 397 4.81 -1.83 15.75
N PHE A 398 3.52 -2.12 15.56
CA PHE A 398 2.47 -1.59 16.40
C PHE A 398 2.48 -2.24 17.80
N ASN A 399 2.50 -1.40 18.84
CA ASN A 399 2.49 -1.83 20.25
C ASN A 399 1.94 -0.73 21.17
N GLN A 400 0.91 0.00 20.74
CA GLN A 400 0.29 1.07 21.52
C GLN A 400 -0.86 0.56 22.40
N PRO A 401 -1.08 1.15 23.58
CA PRO A 401 -2.16 0.73 24.47
C PRO A 401 -3.53 0.99 23.84
N LEU A 402 -4.43 0.02 23.95
CA LEU A 402 -5.81 0.09 23.45
C LEU A 402 -6.85 -0.31 24.51
N ASN A 403 -6.41 -0.59 25.75
CA ASN A 403 -7.26 -1.13 26.81
C ASN A 403 -8.33 -0.15 27.33
N SER A 404 -8.34 1.09 26.85
CA SER A 404 -9.36 2.12 27.15
C SER A 404 -10.52 2.13 26.16
N TRP A 405 -10.41 1.39 25.06
CA TRP A 405 -11.42 1.37 24.01
C TRP A 405 -12.70 0.67 24.47
N ASP A 406 -13.84 1.30 24.18
CA ASP A 406 -15.15 0.66 24.26
C ASP A 406 -15.44 -0.09 22.97
N VAL A 407 -15.27 -1.42 22.99
CA VAL A 407 -15.49 -2.30 21.83
C VAL A 407 -16.81 -3.07 21.92
N SER A 408 -17.74 -2.67 22.80
CA SER A 408 -18.96 -3.43 23.10
C SER A 408 -19.90 -3.62 21.90
N ASN A 409 -19.75 -2.82 20.85
CA ASN A 409 -20.55 -2.89 19.61
C ASN A 409 -19.85 -3.66 18.46
N VAL A 410 -18.59 -4.07 18.64
CA VAL A 410 -17.82 -4.77 17.61
C VAL A 410 -18.33 -6.20 17.46
N LYS A 411 -18.62 -6.60 16.22
CA LYS A 411 -19.07 -7.96 15.88
C LYS A 411 -18.00 -8.80 15.20
N ASN A 412 -17.08 -8.17 14.47
CA ASN A 412 -16.03 -8.82 13.70
C ASN A 412 -14.65 -8.31 14.12
N MET A 413 -13.82 -9.21 14.66
CA MET A 413 -12.41 -8.98 15.01
C MET A 413 -11.45 -9.95 14.28
N GLU A 414 -11.87 -10.54 13.15
CA GLU A 414 -11.00 -11.42 12.38
C GLU A 414 -9.70 -10.71 12.00
N TYR A 415 -8.56 -11.38 12.13
CA TYR A 415 -7.24 -10.90 11.75
C TYR A 415 -6.78 -9.58 12.42
N MET A 416 -7.47 -9.08 13.45
CA MET A 416 -7.27 -7.71 13.97
C MET A 416 -5.79 -7.37 14.24
N PHE A 417 -5.02 -8.31 14.80
CA PHE A 417 -3.59 -8.19 15.10
C PHE A 417 -2.74 -9.28 14.41
N LYS A 418 -3.26 -9.90 13.34
CA LYS A 418 -2.52 -10.94 12.61
C LYS A 418 -1.18 -10.40 12.12
N TYR A 419 -0.09 -11.09 12.40
CA TYR A 419 1.28 -10.69 12.05
C TYR A 419 1.74 -9.35 12.67
N CYS A 420 1.17 -8.94 13.81
CA CYS A 420 1.69 -7.84 14.63
C CYS A 420 2.83 -8.31 15.54
N PHE A 421 4.05 -8.40 15.01
CA PHE A 421 5.19 -8.98 15.73
C PHE A 421 5.55 -8.28 17.05
N ARG A 422 5.20 -7.00 17.22
CA ARG A 422 5.51 -6.23 18.43
C ARG A 422 4.35 -6.10 19.42
N PHE A 423 3.13 -6.43 19.02
CA PHE A 423 1.96 -6.17 19.84
C PHE A 423 1.88 -7.12 21.05
N ASN A 424 1.87 -6.55 22.25
CA ASN A 424 1.72 -7.29 23.50
C ASN A 424 1.13 -6.39 24.61
N GLN A 425 0.14 -5.56 24.27
CA GLN A 425 -0.53 -4.66 25.21
C GLN A 425 -1.76 -5.31 25.84
N PRO A 426 -2.10 -4.97 27.09
CA PRO A 426 -3.28 -5.50 27.75
C PRO A 426 -4.57 -5.10 27.01
N LEU A 427 -5.52 -6.03 26.99
CA LEU A 427 -6.85 -5.92 26.36
C LEU A 427 -7.97 -6.46 27.28
N ASP A 428 -7.66 -6.67 28.55
CA ASP A 428 -8.51 -7.30 29.56
C ASP A 428 -9.76 -6.48 29.91
N ASN A 429 -9.78 -5.18 29.62
CA ASN A 429 -10.95 -4.32 29.86
C ASN A 429 -11.96 -4.32 28.70
N TRP A 430 -11.66 -4.99 27.59
CA TRP A 430 -12.55 -5.00 26.43
C TRP A 430 -13.82 -5.83 26.71
N ASP A 431 -14.98 -5.21 26.50
CA ASP A 431 -16.26 -5.92 26.42
C ASP A 431 -16.40 -6.53 25.03
N VAL A 432 -16.03 -7.80 24.90
CA VAL A 432 -16.13 -8.57 23.64
C VAL A 432 -17.42 -9.38 23.52
N SER A 433 -18.40 -9.14 24.40
CA SER A 433 -19.63 -9.94 24.46
C SER A 433 -20.46 -9.91 23.16
N SER A 434 -20.30 -8.88 22.32
CA SER A 434 -20.98 -8.79 21.01
C SER A 434 -20.22 -9.46 19.86
N VAL A 435 -18.98 -9.92 20.07
CA VAL A 435 -18.13 -10.45 18.99
C VAL A 435 -18.62 -11.83 18.53
N GLU A 436 -18.79 -11.99 17.23
CA GLU A 436 -19.23 -13.26 16.61
C GLU A 436 -18.06 -14.07 16.02
N THR A 437 -16.95 -13.42 15.68
CA THR A 437 -15.78 -14.06 15.06
C THR A 437 -14.45 -13.41 15.47
N MET A 438 -13.46 -14.23 15.82
CA MET A 438 -12.09 -13.86 16.22
C MET A 438 -11.04 -14.67 15.43
N ARG A 439 -11.41 -15.10 14.22
CA ARG A 439 -10.53 -15.89 13.35
C ARG A 439 -9.16 -15.23 13.21
N GLU A 440 -8.11 -15.97 13.52
CA GLU A 440 -6.71 -15.59 13.34
C GLU A 440 -6.35 -14.21 13.95
N MET A 441 -7.07 -13.77 14.99
CA MET A 441 -6.95 -12.43 15.57
C MET A 441 -5.50 -12.09 15.98
N PHE A 442 -4.77 -13.03 16.58
CA PHE A 442 -3.38 -12.87 17.00
C PHE A 442 -2.42 -13.78 16.21
N ALA A 443 -2.85 -14.36 15.09
CA ALA A 443 -2.05 -15.34 14.34
C ALA A 443 -0.70 -14.76 13.88
N MET A 444 0.38 -15.54 14.01
CA MET A 444 1.75 -15.17 13.64
C MET A 444 2.23 -15.97 12.43
N SER A 445 3.25 -15.47 11.73
CA SER A 445 3.85 -16.18 10.60
C SER A 445 4.71 -17.34 11.12
N SER A 446 4.70 -18.47 10.40
CA SER A 446 5.56 -19.62 10.69
C SER A 446 7.06 -19.34 10.46
N TYR A 447 7.42 -18.21 9.87
CA TYR A 447 8.80 -17.84 9.54
C TYR A 447 9.32 -16.69 10.40
N GLY A 448 10.47 -16.91 11.05
CA GLY A 448 11.43 -15.84 11.33
C GLY A 448 11.32 -15.07 12.64
N ASP A 449 10.35 -15.34 13.52
CA ASP A 449 10.33 -14.74 14.86
C ASP A 449 10.36 -15.83 15.96
N GLU A 450 11.46 -15.85 16.72
CA GLU A 450 11.62 -16.74 17.88
C GLU A 450 10.88 -16.20 19.12
N ASP A 451 10.48 -14.92 19.11
CA ASP A 451 9.92 -14.21 20.26
C ASP A 451 8.45 -13.80 20.04
N ALA A 452 7.63 -14.60 19.33
CA ALA A 452 6.20 -14.30 19.10
C ALA A 452 5.50 -13.85 20.41
N ARG A 453 5.02 -12.60 20.43
CA ARG A 453 4.96 -11.78 21.66
C ARG A 453 3.64 -11.79 22.41
N PHE A 454 2.50 -11.96 21.74
CA PHE A 454 1.22 -11.78 22.42
C PHE A 454 1.05 -12.83 23.52
N ASN A 455 1.00 -12.37 24.77
CA ASN A 455 0.90 -13.22 25.96
C ASN A 455 0.25 -12.43 27.11
N GLN A 456 -0.81 -11.67 26.81
CA GLN A 456 -1.59 -10.93 27.80
C GLN A 456 -2.82 -11.71 28.22
N SER A 457 -3.25 -11.52 29.47
CA SER A 457 -4.44 -12.19 30.02
C SER A 457 -5.70 -11.75 29.29
N LEU A 458 -6.53 -12.73 28.91
CA LEU A 458 -7.83 -12.55 28.27
C LEU A 458 -8.95 -13.31 29.00
N ASN A 459 -8.68 -13.84 30.19
CA ASN A 459 -9.59 -14.76 30.89
C ASN A 459 -10.92 -14.10 31.30
N ASP A 460 -10.98 -12.77 31.37
CA ASP A 460 -12.18 -12.03 31.77
C ASP A 460 -13.11 -11.71 30.57
N TRP A 461 -12.73 -12.09 29.34
CA TRP A 461 -13.56 -11.91 28.15
C TRP A 461 -14.79 -12.81 28.15
N ASP A 462 -15.96 -12.20 27.90
CA ASP A 462 -17.17 -12.93 27.57
C ASP A 462 -17.18 -13.30 26.07
N VAL A 463 -16.77 -14.53 25.76
CA VAL A 463 -16.73 -15.07 24.40
C VAL A 463 -17.97 -15.89 24.05
N SER A 464 -19.04 -15.82 24.84
CA SER A 464 -20.22 -16.71 24.70
C SER A 464 -21.00 -16.54 23.39
N ASN A 465 -20.77 -15.46 22.64
CA ASN A 465 -21.35 -15.22 21.32
C ASN A 465 -20.42 -15.59 20.13
N VAL A 466 -19.15 -15.93 20.38
CA VAL A 466 -18.18 -16.25 19.33
C VAL A 466 -18.49 -17.61 18.72
N LYS A 467 -18.50 -17.67 17.38
CA LYS A 467 -18.71 -18.91 16.60
C LYS A 467 -17.44 -19.42 15.93
N ASN A 468 -16.51 -18.52 15.64
CA ASN A 468 -15.26 -18.84 14.94
C ASN A 468 -14.04 -18.33 15.70
N MET A 469 -13.21 -19.28 16.17
CA MET A 469 -11.91 -19.05 16.82
C MET A 469 -10.75 -19.73 16.07
N HIS A 470 -10.96 -20.08 14.80
CA HIS A 470 -9.92 -20.71 13.99
C HIS A 470 -8.63 -19.89 14.06
N GLY A 471 -7.53 -20.56 14.42
CA GLY A 471 -6.19 -19.97 14.35
C GLY A 471 -5.97 -18.76 15.25
N MET A 472 -6.84 -18.49 16.23
CA MET A 472 -6.82 -17.24 17.03
C MET A 472 -5.42 -16.92 17.59
N PHE A 473 -4.69 -17.93 18.06
CA PHE A 473 -3.33 -17.82 18.61
C PHE A 473 -2.28 -18.57 17.78
N GLU A 474 -2.58 -18.93 16.52
CA GLU A 474 -1.65 -19.70 15.69
C GLU A 474 -0.24 -19.06 15.65
N ASN A 475 0.80 -19.86 15.86
CA ASN A 475 2.21 -19.48 15.98
C ASN A 475 2.55 -18.50 17.13
N CYS A 476 1.66 -18.27 18.11
CA CYS A 476 1.98 -17.52 19.33
C CYS A 476 2.80 -18.37 20.31
N LYS A 477 4.08 -18.61 19.97
CA LYS A 477 4.97 -19.55 20.69
C LYS A 477 5.04 -19.37 22.21
N ASN A 478 4.92 -18.13 22.69
CA ASN A 478 5.02 -17.78 24.12
C ASN A 478 3.67 -17.66 24.83
N PHE A 479 2.55 -17.79 24.12
CA PHE A 479 1.22 -17.67 24.71
C PHE A 479 0.97 -18.80 25.72
N ASP A 480 0.70 -18.44 26.97
CA ASP A 480 0.48 -19.36 28.09
C ASP A 480 -0.40 -18.69 29.17
N GLN A 481 -1.51 -18.07 28.73
CA GLN A 481 -2.45 -17.38 29.61
C GLN A 481 -3.72 -18.20 29.86
N PRO A 482 -4.31 -18.14 31.07
CA PRO A 482 -5.52 -18.87 31.40
C PRO A 482 -6.70 -18.41 30.53
N LEU A 483 -7.54 -19.38 30.14
CA LEU A 483 -8.75 -19.21 29.33
C LEU A 483 -9.91 -20.07 29.87
N ASP A 484 -9.79 -20.52 31.12
CA ASP A 484 -10.71 -21.46 31.78
C ASP A 484 -12.10 -20.86 32.03
N ASN A 485 -12.23 -19.53 32.06
CA ASN A 485 -13.51 -18.84 32.23
C ASN A 485 -14.32 -18.69 30.93
N TRP A 486 -13.75 -19.05 29.78
CA TRP A 486 -14.41 -18.85 28.49
C TRP A 486 -15.58 -19.81 28.27
N ASP A 487 -16.76 -19.26 28.01
CA ASP A 487 -17.91 -20.03 27.50
C ASP A 487 -17.76 -20.23 25.98
N VAL A 488 -17.25 -21.39 25.59
CA VAL A 488 -17.05 -21.76 24.18
C VAL A 488 -18.19 -22.61 23.59
N SER A 489 -19.33 -22.72 24.27
CA SER A 489 -20.44 -23.61 23.90
C SER A 489 -21.04 -23.33 22.51
N ARG A 490 -20.83 -22.12 21.97
CA ARG A 490 -21.28 -21.70 20.63
C ARG A 490 -20.23 -21.76 19.54
N VAL A 491 -18.99 -22.10 19.87
CA VAL A 491 -17.92 -22.14 18.88
C VAL A 491 -18.09 -23.37 17.99
N GLU A 492 -18.15 -23.16 16.68
CA GLU A 492 -18.29 -24.21 15.66
C GLU A 492 -16.94 -24.51 14.97
N GLU A 493 -16.07 -23.50 14.85
CA GLU A 493 -14.76 -23.58 14.20
C GLU A 493 -13.60 -23.24 15.17
N MET A 494 -12.77 -24.23 15.53
CA MET A 494 -11.59 -24.09 16.43
C MET A 494 -10.28 -24.64 15.83
N TRP A 495 -10.30 -25.03 14.56
CA TRP A 495 -9.13 -25.64 13.95
C TRP A 495 -7.91 -24.71 13.99
N GLY A 496 -6.76 -25.25 14.34
CA GLY A 496 -5.50 -24.52 14.48
C GLY A 496 -5.44 -23.45 15.59
N MET A 497 -6.43 -23.36 16.49
CA MET A 497 -6.52 -22.26 17.49
C MET A 497 -5.21 -22.02 18.27
N PHE A 498 -4.53 -23.09 18.69
CA PHE A 498 -3.24 -23.04 19.39
C PHE A 498 -2.08 -23.64 18.57
N SER A 499 -2.25 -23.84 17.26
CA SER A 499 -1.20 -24.38 16.40
C SER A 499 0.12 -23.62 16.62
N HIS A 500 1.20 -24.33 16.90
CA HIS A 500 2.53 -23.86 17.25
C HIS A 500 2.63 -22.89 18.45
N CYS A 501 1.68 -22.92 19.39
CA CYS A 501 1.82 -22.31 20.71
C CYS A 501 2.71 -23.17 21.63
N GLU A 502 4.02 -23.15 21.40
CA GLU A 502 4.96 -24.08 22.04
C GLU A 502 4.92 -24.07 23.58
N SER A 503 4.63 -22.91 24.18
CA SER A 503 4.58 -22.72 25.64
C SER A 503 3.23 -23.06 26.27
N PHE A 504 2.15 -23.11 25.49
CA PHE A 504 0.79 -23.19 26.00
C PHE A 504 0.57 -24.48 26.81
N ASN A 505 0.14 -24.32 28.06
CA ASN A 505 -0.18 -25.44 28.95
C ASN A 505 -1.21 -25.04 30.03
N GLN A 506 -2.31 -24.42 29.63
CA GLN A 506 -3.36 -23.93 30.52
C GLN A 506 -4.59 -24.85 30.57
N PRO A 507 -5.29 -24.93 31.71
CA PRO A 507 -6.46 -25.81 31.88
C PRO A 507 -7.57 -25.41 30.91
N LEU A 508 -8.22 -26.43 30.31
CA LEU A 508 -9.33 -26.30 29.36
C LEU A 508 -10.42 -27.35 29.61
N GLU A 509 -10.36 -28.08 30.74
CA GLU A 509 -11.23 -29.20 31.05
C GLU A 509 -12.72 -28.83 31.11
N ASP A 510 -13.03 -27.60 31.51
CA ASP A 510 -14.40 -27.10 31.69
C ASP A 510 -15.03 -26.54 30.40
N TRP A 511 -14.30 -26.55 29.28
CA TRP A 511 -14.82 -26.08 27.99
C TRP A 511 -15.92 -27.00 27.43
N ASP A 512 -17.08 -26.44 27.12
CA ASP A 512 -18.13 -27.12 26.37
C ASP A 512 -17.82 -27.09 24.86
N VAL A 513 -17.17 -28.14 24.37
CA VAL A 513 -16.83 -28.30 22.94
C VAL A 513 -17.87 -29.08 22.13
N SER A 514 -19.08 -29.31 22.68
CA SER A 514 -20.10 -30.17 22.06
C SER A 514 -20.61 -29.67 20.70
N SER A 515 -20.43 -28.39 20.39
CA SER A 515 -20.77 -27.76 19.10
C SER A 515 -19.65 -27.86 18.04
N VAL A 516 -18.42 -28.20 18.43
CA VAL A 516 -17.25 -28.15 17.55
C VAL A 516 -17.25 -29.34 16.58
N LYS A 517 -17.07 -29.06 15.28
CA LYS A 517 -17.00 -30.10 14.23
C LYS A 517 -15.59 -30.36 13.71
N ASP A 518 -14.73 -29.35 13.71
CA ASP A 518 -13.37 -29.44 13.18
C ASP A 518 -12.33 -29.00 14.24
N MET A 519 -11.49 -29.95 14.68
CA MET A 519 -10.37 -29.76 15.61
C MET A 519 -9.02 -29.97 14.91
N PHE A 520 -8.97 -29.87 13.58
CA PHE A 520 -7.75 -30.04 12.80
C PHE A 520 -6.62 -29.12 13.30
N CYS A 521 -5.45 -29.69 13.56
CA CYS A 521 -4.28 -28.98 14.08
C CYS A 521 -4.49 -28.13 15.35
N MET A 522 -5.55 -28.33 16.14
CA MET A 522 -5.90 -27.43 17.26
C MET A 522 -4.72 -27.17 18.21
N PHE A 523 -3.94 -28.20 18.55
CA PHE A 523 -2.74 -28.13 19.40
C PHE A 523 -1.46 -28.53 18.66
N ASP A 524 -1.44 -28.58 17.32
CA ASP A 524 -0.25 -28.96 16.55
C ASP A 524 0.98 -28.17 17.02
N GLY A 525 2.11 -28.81 17.30
CA GLY A 525 3.33 -28.18 17.81
C GLY A 525 3.25 -27.57 19.21
N CYS A 526 2.20 -27.77 20.01
CA CYS A 526 2.14 -27.35 21.41
C CYS A 526 3.05 -28.21 22.29
N LYS A 527 4.36 -27.94 22.28
CA LYS A 527 5.38 -28.80 22.89
C LYS A 527 5.18 -29.06 24.38
N ARG A 528 4.63 -28.09 25.13
CA ARG A 528 4.42 -28.17 26.59
C ARG A 528 3.03 -28.64 26.99
N PHE A 529 2.07 -28.66 26.08
CA PHE A 529 0.68 -28.96 26.39
C PHE A 529 0.51 -30.38 26.94
N ASN A 530 -0.06 -30.49 28.15
CA ASN A 530 -0.33 -31.74 28.82
C ASN A 530 -1.49 -31.61 29.84
N GLN A 531 -2.56 -30.92 29.46
CA GLN A 531 -3.72 -30.66 30.32
C GLN A 531 -4.86 -31.66 30.06
N PRO A 532 -5.67 -32.00 31.07
CA PRO A 532 -6.72 -33.00 30.94
C PRO A 532 -7.83 -32.53 29.99
N LEU A 533 -8.24 -33.40 29.06
CA LEU A 533 -9.33 -33.13 28.09
C LEU A 533 -10.36 -34.26 28.06
N ASN A 534 -10.28 -35.19 29.02
CA ASN A 534 -11.09 -36.40 29.02
C ASN A 534 -12.58 -36.10 29.27
N ASP A 535 -12.95 -34.93 29.77
CA ASP A 535 -14.36 -34.61 30.03
C ASP A 535 -15.05 -33.90 28.85
N TRP A 536 -14.32 -33.64 27.76
CA TRP A 536 -14.87 -33.05 26.53
C TRP A 536 -15.89 -33.95 25.83
N ASP A 537 -17.04 -33.37 25.45
CA ASP A 537 -18.00 -34.01 24.54
C ASP A 537 -17.55 -33.86 23.09
N THR A 538 -16.87 -34.88 22.57
CA THR A 538 -16.40 -34.90 21.18
C THR A 538 -17.42 -35.50 20.19
N SER A 539 -18.67 -35.74 20.60
CA SER A 539 -19.63 -36.50 19.79
C SER A 539 -19.98 -35.83 18.46
N SER A 540 -19.80 -34.51 18.33
CA SER A 540 -20.03 -33.75 17.09
C SER A 540 -18.82 -33.68 16.17
N VAL A 541 -17.62 -34.07 16.63
CA VAL A 541 -16.37 -33.84 15.89
C VAL A 541 -16.25 -34.79 14.69
N GLU A 542 -15.98 -34.23 13.52
CA GLU A 542 -15.77 -34.96 12.25
C GLU A 542 -14.30 -35.04 11.84
N ASN A 543 -13.47 -34.08 12.26
CA ASN A 543 -12.05 -33.97 11.89
C ASN A 543 -11.15 -33.71 13.11
N MET A 544 -10.22 -34.63 13.37
CA MET A 544 -9.20 -34.56 14.42
C MET A 544 -7.77 -34.70 13.83
N GLY A 545 -7.62 -34.50 12.52
CA GLY A 545 -6.32 -34.61 11.86
C GLY A 545 -5.29 -33.69 12.49
N CYS A 546 -4.08 -34.18 12.72
CA CYS A 546 -2.96 -33.43 13.31
C CYS A 546 -3.24 -32.75 14.67
N MET A 547 -4.34 -33.07 15.36
CA MET A 547 -4.79 -32.32 16.55
C MET A 547 -3.70 -32.15 17.61
N PHE A 548 -2.90 -33.18 17.87
CA PHE A 548 -1.77 -33.17 18.81
C PHE A 548 -0.42 -33.43 18.11
N ARG A 549 -0.32 -33.20 16.80
CA ARG A 549 0.96 -33.41 16.11
C ARG A 549 2.06 -32.59 16.81
N ASP A 550 3.24 -33.16 16.99
CA ASP A 550 4.41 -32.59 17.69
C ASP A 550 4.16 -32.08 19.13
N CYS A 551 3.06 -32.49 19.78
CA CYS A 551 2.83 -32.29 21.23
C CYS A 551 3.71 -33.22 22.08
N SER A 552 5.02 -32.96 22.11
CA SER A 552 6.00 -33.87 22.74
C SER A 552 5.75 -34.18 24.23
N SER A 553 5.03 -33.31 24.96
CA SER A 553 4.72 -33.51 26.38
C SER A 553 3.40 -34.23 26.64
N PHE A 554 2.51 -34.33 25.65
CA PHE A 554 1.12 -34.75 25.86
C PHE A 554 1.01 -36.24 26.18
N ASN A 555 0.34 -36.55 27.30
CA ASN A 555 0.10 -37.92 27.76
C ASN A 555 -1.14 -38.00 28.69
N GLN A 556 -2.21 -37.29 28.38
CA GLN A 556 -3.45 -37.30 29.18
C GLN A 556 -4.47 -38.31 28.64
N PRO A 557 -5.28 -38.94 29.51
CA PRO A 557 -6.30 -39.90 29.08
C PRO A 557 -7.33 -39.26 28.14
N LEU A 558 -7.82 -40.06 27.18
CA LEU A 558 -8.82 -39.68 26.17
C LEU A 558 -9.83 -40.81 25.93
N ASP A 559 -9.98 -41.73 26.88
CA ASP A 559 -10.76 -42.96 26.72
C ASP A 559 -12.27 -42.74 26.76
N SER A 560 -12.72 -41.56 27.21
CA SER A 560 -14.12 -41.13 27.21
C SER A 560 -14.61 -40.57 25.87
N TRP A 561 -13.70 -40.16 24.97
CA TRP A 561 -14.06 -39.44 23.75
C TRP A 561 -14.96 -40.27 22.84
N ASP A 562 -16.07 -39.68 22.39
CA ASP A 562 -16.92 -40.28 21.36
C ASP A 562 -16.37 -39.94 19.98
N THR A 563 -15.67 -40.90 19.37
CA THR A 563 -15.11 -40.76 18.02
C THR A 563 -16.05 -41.27 16.92
N SER A 564 -17.31 -41.60 17.22
CA SER A 564 -18.20 -42.30 16.28
C SER A 564 -18.57 -41.48 15.03
N ASN A 565 -18.41 -40.16 15.08
CA ASN A 565 -18.58 -39.24 13.96
C ASN A 565 -17.28 -38.86 13.25
N VAL A 566 -16.11 -39.18 13.80
CA VAL A 566 -14.81 -38.82 13.22
C VAL A 566 -14.59 -39.54 11.89
N THR A 567 -14.21 -38.78 10.88
CA THR A 567 -13.89 -39.26 9.53
C THR A 567 -12.39 -39.11 9.20
N LYS A 568 -11.72 -38.12 9.81
CA LYS A 568 -10.29 -37.80 9.57
C LYS A 568 -9.52 -37.70 10.89
N MET A 569 -8.41 -38.42 11.01
CA MET A 569 -7.49 -38.40 12.17
C MET A 569 -6.03 -38.69 11.78
N SER A 570 -5.68 -38.45 10.51
CA SER A 570 -4.30 -38.57 10.04
C SER A 570 -3.35 -37.73 10.90
N GLN A 571 -2.19 -38.29 11.23
CA GLN A 571 -1.12 -37.64 12.03
C GLN A 571 -1.55 -37.10 13.40
N MET A 572 -2.70 -37.49 13.96
CA MET A 572 -3.25 -36.91 15.20
C MET A 572 -2.25 -36.88 16.37
N PHE A 573 -1.43 -37.91 16.56
CA PHE A 573 -0.39 -38.00 17.59
C PHE A 573 1.04 -38.07 17.01
N SER A 574 1.22 -37.72 15.74
CA SER A 574 2.55 -37.78 15.11
C SER A 574 3.52 -36.87 15.89
N GLY A 575 4.65 -37.38 16.38
CA GLY A 575 5.63 -36.60 17.17
C GLY A 575 5.30 -36.47 18.67
N CYS A 576 4.20 -37.06 19.15
CA CYS A 576 3.89 -37.13 20.59
C CYS A 576 4.81 -38.14 21.31
N SER A 577 6.06 -37.79 21.57
CA SER A 577 7.07 -38.73 22.11
C SER A 577 6.73 -39.32 23.49
N ARG A 578 5.89 -38.66 24.28
CA ARG A 578 5.43 -39.14 25.61
C ARG A 578 4.07 -39.84 25.61
N PHE A 579 3.32 -39.83 24.51
CA PHE A 579 1.98 -40.38 24.49
C PHE A 579 1.97 -41.90 24.68
N ASN A 580 1.26 -42.37 25.72
CA ASN A 580 1.16 -43.79 26.08
C ASN A 580 -0.20 -44.12 26.71
N GLN A 581 -1.28 -43.66 26.08
CA GLN A 581 -2.64 -43.83 26.59
C GLN A 581 -3.41 -44.95 25.88
N ASN A 582 -4.35 -45.57 26.59
CA ASN A 582 -5.15 -46.68 26.06
C ASN A 582 -6.45 -46.17 25.43
N ILE A 583 -6.48 -46.12 24.10
CA ILE A 583 -7.63 -45.67 23.30
C ILE A 583 -8.30 -46.80 22.49
N ASP A 584 -8.22 -48.05 23.01
CA ASP A 584 -8.88 -49.23 22.41
C ASP A 584 -10.42 -49.10 22.37
N CYS A 585 -11.00 -48.23 23.20
CA CYS A 585 -12.44 -47.97 23.31
C CYS A 585 -13.03 -47.13 22.16
N TRP A 586 -12.19 -46.45 21.38
CA TRP A 586 -12.64 -45.54 20.32
C TRP A 586 -13.43 -46.26 19.22
N ARG A 587 -14.49 -45.61 18.73
CA ARG A 587 -15.35 -46.08 17.65
C ARG A 587 -14.88 -45.50 16.32
N ILE A 588 -14.16 -46.29 15.51
CA ILE A 588 -13.50 -45.79 14.29
C ILE A 588 -14.20 -46.18 12.98
N SER A 589 -15.45 -46.65 13.00
CA SER A 589 -16.13 -47.19 11.80
C SER A 589 -16.31 -46.19 10.65
N LYS A 590 -16.34 -44.88 10.97
CA LYS A 590 -16.48 -43.80 9.98
C LYS A 590 -15.16 -43.23 9.49
N VAL A 591 -14.05 -43.57 10.13
CA VAL A 591 -12.72 -43.06 9.77
C VAL A 591 -12.36 -43.51 8.36
N ARG A 592 -11.85 -42.57 7.57
CA ARG A 592 -11.37 -42.77 6.19
C ARG A 592 -9.90 -42.40 6.05
N GLU A 593 -9.41 -41.49 6.87
CA GLU A 593 -8.03 -40.98 6.82
C GLU A 593 -7.39 -41.09 8.22
N ALA A 594 -6.39 -41.96 8.37
CA ALA A 594 -5.68 -42.17 9.65
C ALA A 594 -4.18 -42.44 9.45
N HIS A 595 -3.59 -42.00 8.34
CA HIS A 595 -2.18 -42.32 8.05
C HIS A 595 -1.23 -41.63 9.03
N SER A 596 -0.12 -42.30 9.37
CA SER A 596 0.95 -41.78 10.24
C SER A 596 0.49 -41.31 11.62
N MET A 597 -0.64 -41.80 12.13
CA MET A 597 -1.25 -41.31 13.37
C MET A 597 -0.31 -41.35 14.59
N PHE A 598 0.51 -42.39 14.71
CA PHE A 598 1.44 -42.61 15.83
C PHE A 598 2.93 -42.52 15.42
N SER A 599 3.24 -41.88 14.29
CA SER A 599 4.63 -41.72 13.84
C SER A 599 5.42 -40.94 14.90
N GLY A 600 6.55 -41.44 15.40
CA GLY A 600 7.35 -40.74 16.44
C GLY A 600 6.75 -40.75 17.86
N CYS A 601 5.78 -41.60 18.15
CA CYS A 601 5.30 -41.85 19.52
C CYS A 601 6.24 -42.83 20.26
N ASP A 602 7.40 -42.35 20.72
CA ASP A 602 8.47 -43.21 21.28
C ASP A 602 8.08 -43.97 22.55
N SER A 603 7.16 -43.42 23.35
CA SER A 603 6.70 -44.03 24.61
C SER A 603 5.50 -44.96 24.46
N LEU A 604 4.94 -45.10 23.25
CA LEU A 604 3.72 -45.87 23.04
C LEU A 604 4.01 -47.38 23.14
N ALA A 605 3.59 -47.98 24.27
CA ALA A 605 3.89 -49.39 24.55
C ALA A 605 3.20 -50.36 23.58
N ARG A 606 1.99 -50.00 23.10
CA ARG A 606 1.26 -50.74 22.08
C ARG A 606 0.35 -49.79 21.31
N ARG A 607 0.21 -50.02 20.00
CA ARG A 607 -0.81 -49.34 19.19
C ARG A 607 -2.20 -49.87 19.54
N PRO A 608 -3.27 -49.06 19.37
CA PRO A 608 -4.64 -49.53 19.57
C PRO A 608 -4.98 -50.68 18.62
N ARG A 609 -5.82 -51.63 19.05
CA ARG A 609 -6.16 -52.83 18.27
C ARG A 609 -6.79 -52.53 16.91
N TRP A 610 -7.45 -51.39 16.79
CA TRP A 610 -8.11 -50.94 15.58
C TRP A 610 -7.17 -50.27 14.58
N TYR A 611 -5.92 -49.96 14.98
CA TYR A 611 -4.90 -49.36 14.13
C TYR A 611 -3.90 -50.42 13.68
N PRO A 612 -3.98 -50.92 12.43
CA PRO A 612 -3.06 -51.94 11.94
C PRO A 612 -1.63 -51.40 11.81
N ASP A 613 -0.65 -52.33 11.84
CA ASP A 613 0.79 -52.03 11.84
C ASP A 613 1.30 -51.32 10.58
#